data_AF-A0A4S0FXJ1-F1
#
_entry.id   AF-A0A4S0FXJ1-F1
#
_cell.length_a   1.000
_cell.length_b   1.000
_cell.length_c   1.000
_cell.angle_alpha   90.00
_cell.angle_beta   90.00
_cell.angle_gamma   90.00
#
_symmetry.space_group_name_H-M   'P 1'
#
loop_
_entity.id
_entity.type
_entity.pdbx_description
1 polymer ?
#
loop_
_entity_poly.entity_id
_entity_poly.type
_entity_poly.pdbx_seq_one_letter_code
_entity_poly.pdbx_strand_id
1 'polypeptide(L)'
;LESTTPRFAVLLDFFPASAGRRSGAFAPGDRFKARLVFYPSRNPLRALVAERLGDASPGSWPDFAADAAGDPLAAYATFQDGAPWLSDCPVILP
;
A
#
# COMPACT_ATOMS: atom_id res chain seq x y z
N LEU A 1 -16.81 3.35 -10.07
CA LEU A 1 -15.64 4.17 -9.70
C LEU A 1 -14.40 3.45 -10.22
N GLU A 2 -14.23 3.46 -11.54
CA GLU A 2 -13.02 2.97 -12.21
C GLU A 2 -12.05 4.16 -12.25
N SER A 3 -10.82 3.99 -11.77
CA SER A 3 -9.78 5.02 -11.84
C SER A 3 -8.61 4.39 -12.58
N THR A 4 -8.07 5.11 -13.55
CA THR A 4 -6.98 4.66 -14.42
C THR A 4 -5.64 4.56 -13.69
N THR A 5 -5.53 5.09 -12.46
CA THR A 5 -4.34 5.00 -11.63
C THR A 5 -4.41 3.81 -10.66
N PRO A 6 -3.31 3.06 -10.49
CA PRO A 6 -3.26 1.95 -9.55
C PRO A 6 -3.55 2.46 -8.13
N ARG A 7 -4.51 1.84 -7.46
CA ARG A 7 -4.85 2.15 -6.06
C ARG A 7 -4.14 1.16 -5.17
N PHE A 8 -3.12 1.65 -4.47
CA PHE A 8 -2.43 0.90 -3.43
C PHE A 8 -2.88 1.43 -2.06
N ALA A 9 -2.81 0.56 -1.06
CA ALA A 9 -3.02 0.93 0.34
C ALA A 9 -1.88 0.36 1.16
N VAL A 10 -1.39 1.13 2.12
CA VAL A 10 -0.34 0.69 3.04
C VAL A 10 -0.99 0.13 4.30
N LEU A 11 -0.64 -1.11 4.65
CA LEU A 11 -1.03 -1.73 5.91
C LEU A 11 0.07 -1.51 6.94
N LEU A 12 -0.27 -0.87 8.06
CA LEU A 12 0.65 -0.57 9.15
C LEU A 12 0.28 -1.39 10.39
N ASP A 13 1.27 -2.10 10.94
CA ASP A 13 1.16 -2.80 12.22
C ASP A 13 1.97 -2.03 13.28
N PHE A 14 1.32 -1.59 14.37
CA PHE A 14 1.94 -0.78 15.42
C PHE A 14 2.05 -1.58 16.73
N PHE A 15 3.25 -1.62 17.30
CA PHE A 15 3.51 -2.24 18.59
C PHE A 15 4.37 -1.31 19.47
N PRO A 16 4.08 -1.20 20.77
CA PRO A 16 4.90 -0.42 21.68
C PRO A 16 6.27 -1.08 21.85
N ALA A 17 7.33 -0.27 21.83
CA ALA A 17 8.71 -0.74 21.93
C ALA A 17 9.00 -1.57 23.20
N SER A 18 8.25 -1.35 24.27
CA SER A 18 8.41 -2.02 25.57
C SER A 18 7.82 -3.43 25.63
N ALA A 19 7.02 -3.88 24.66
CA ALA A 19 6.28 -5.14 24.74
C ALA A 19 7.02 -6.38 24.22
N GLY A 20 8.29 -6.25 23.81
CA GLY A 20 9.09 -7.35 23.26
C GLY A 20 8.67 -7.79 21.86
N ARG A 21 9.40 -8.74 21.27
CA ARG A 21 9.18 -9.22 19.89
C ARG A 21 7.90 -10.05 19.81
N ARG A 22 6.85 -9.51 19.20
CA ARG A 22 5.67 -10.29 18.75
C ARG A 22 5.85 -10.70 17.29
N SER A 23 5.30 -11.85 16.90
CA SER A 23 5.14 -12.17 15.48
C SER A 23 4.24 -11.12 14.86
N GLY A 24 4.64 -10.55 13.71
CA GLY A 24 3.83 -9.56 13.01
C GLY A 24 2.43 -10.11 12.70
N ALA A 25 1.42 -9.24 12.76
CA ALA A 25 0.03 -9.65 12.51
C ALA A 25 -0.23 -10.02 11.04
N PHE A 26 0.69 -9.65 10.13
CA PHE A 26 0.59 -9.82 8.70
C PHE A 26 1.90 -10.34 8.11
N ALA A 27 1.78 -11.26 7.15
CA ALA A 27 2.88 -11.72 6.32
C ALA A 27 2.79 -11.11 4.90
N PRO A 28 3.91 -10.94 4.19
CA PRO A 28 3.89 -10.54 2.79
C PRO A 28 3.02 -11.48 1.95
N GLY A 29 2.13 -10.91 1.14
CA GLY A 29 1.20 -11.68 0.32
C GLY A 29 -0.11 -12.06 1.02
N ASP A 30 -0.29 -11.76 2.31
CA ASP A 30 -1.56 -11.96 3.01
C ASP A 30 -2.69 -11.19 2.34
N ARG A 31 -3.84 -11.86 2.17
CA ARG A 31 -5.05 -11.27 1.62
C ARG A 31 -6.24 -11.66 2.48
N PHE A 32 -6.99 -10.67 2.94
CA PHE A 32 -8.16 -10.89 3.77
C PHE A 32 -9.24 -9.84 3.49
N LYS A 33 -10.49 -10.21 3.75
CA LYS A 33 -11.61 -9.28 3.80
C LYS A 33 -11.66 -8.65 5.18
N ALA A 34 -11.90 -7.34 5.23
CA ALA A 34 -11.99 -6.61 6.47
C ALA A 34 -13.02 -5.49 6.42
N ARG A 35 -13.56 -5.17 7.59
CA ARG A 35 -14.32 -3.94 7.82
C ARG A 35 -13.37 -2.84 8.25
N LEU A 36 -13.34 -1.76 7.48
CA LEU A 36 -12.50 -0.59 7.74
C LEU A 36 -13.33 0.52 8.39
N VAL A 37 -12.76 1.20 9.38
CA VAL A 37 -13.33 2.40 9.99
C VAL A 37 -12.41 3.58 9.71
N PHE A 38 -12.88 4.55 8.94
CA PHE A 38 -12.09 5.71 8.53
C PHE A 38 -12.07 6.80 9.60
N TYR A 39 -10.93 7.47 9.73
CA TYR A 39 -10.86 8.69 10.53
C TYR A 39 -11.66 9.81 9.89
N PRO A 40 -12.34 10.67 10.67
CA PRO A 40 -13.07 11.82 10.13
C PRO A 40 -12.14 12.76 9.36
N SER A 41 -12.37 12.93 8.06
CA SER A 41 -11.68 13.91 7.23
C SER A 41 -12.45 14.18 5.93
N ARG A 42 -12.06 15.23 5.20
CA ARG A 42 -12.62 15.52 3.86
C ARG A 42 -12.20 14.48 2.81
N ASN A 43 -11.03 13.87 3.01
CA ASN A 43 -10.46 12.85 2.14
C ASN A 43 -10.03 11.66 3.03
N PRO A 44 -10.91 10.68 3.28
CA PRO A 44 -10.67 9.62 4.25
C PRO A 44 -9.65 8.61 3.69
N LEU A 45 -8.36 8.93 3.83
CA LEU A 45 -7.24 8.11 3.37
C LEU A 45 -6.65 7.20 4.46
N ARG A 46 -7.11 7.35 5.71
CA ARG A 46 -6.64 6.58 6.87
C ARG A 46 -7.81 5.84 7.52
N ALA A 47 -7.62 4.56 7.79
CA ALA A 47 -8.60 3.72 8.44
C ALA A 47 -7.96 2.73 9.42
N LEU A 48 -8.76 2.24 10.35
CA LEU A 48 -8.46 1.10 11.20
C LEU A 48 -9.14 -0.15 10.66
N VAL A 49 -8.46 -1.29 10.73
CA VAL A 49 -9.08 -2.60 10.56
C VAL A 49 -9.89 -2.87 11.81
N ALA A 50 -11.20 -2.66 11.74
CA ALA A 50 -12.09 -2.87 12.88
C ALA A 50 -12.46 -4.35 13.05
N GLU A 51 -12.45 -5.12 11.96
CA GLU A 51 -12.82 -6.53 11.98
C GLU A 51 -12.25 -7.26 10.75
N ARG A 52 -11.73 -8.47 10.94
CA ARG A 52 -11.34 -9.38 9.86
C ARG A 52 -12.48 -10.36 9.60
N LEU A 53 -12.97 -10.38 8.37
CA LEU A 53 -14.16 -11.14 7.95
C LEU A 53 -13.82 -12.50 7.32
N GLY A 54 -12.53 -12.78 7.09
CA GLY A 54 -12.03 -14.03 6.51
C GLY A 54 -10.97 -13.78 5.46
N ASP A 55 -10.44 -14.86 4.88
CA ASP A 55 -9.41 -14.76 3.85
C ASP A 55 -10.00 -14.33 2.51
N ALA A 56 -9.18 -13.67 1.71
CA ALA A 56 -9.54 -13.28 0.35
C ALA A 56 -8.84 -14.19 -0.65
N SER A 57 -9.53 -14.49 -1.75
CA SER A 57 -8.98 -15.32 -2.82
C SER A 57 -7.64 -14.75 -3.30
N PRO A 58 -6.65 -15.62 -3.59
CA PRO A 58 -5.47 -15.19 -4.33
C PRO A 58 -5.93 -14.55 -5.64
N GLY A 59 -5.42 -13.36 -5.92
CA GLY A 59 -5.59 -12.68 -7.20
C GLY A 59 -4.23 -12.51 -7.85
N SER A 60 -4.20 -12.21 -9.14
CA SER A 60 -2.95 -11.88 -9.81
C SER A 60 -2.27 -10.72 -9.10
N TRP A 61 -1.00 -10.90 -8.75
CA TRP A 61 -0.14 -9.74 -8.53
C TRP A 61 0.01 -9.02 -9.87
N PRO A 62 0.08 -7.68 -9.91
CA PRO A 62 0.46 -6.99 -11.13
C PRO A 62 1.78 -7.57 -11.64
N ASP A 63 1.87 -7.78 -12.95
CA ASP A 63 3.13 -8.19 -13.57
C ASP A 63 4.15 -7.09 -13.32
N PHE A 64 5.14 -7.38 -12.46
CA PHE A 64 6.37 -6.62 -12.44
C PHE A 64 6.97 -6.83 -13.83
N ALA A 65 7.14 -5.76 -14.61
CA ALA A 65 7.83 -5.87 -15.89
C ALA A 65 9.26 -6.33 -15.61
N ALA A 66 9.48 -7.65 -15.63
CA ALA A 66 10.75 -8.30 -15.33
C ALA A 66 11.86 -7.84 -16.29
N ASP A 67 11.46 -7.28 -17.44
CA ASP A 67 12.31 -6.78 -18.51
C ASP A 67 12.35 -5.24 -18.59
N ALA A 68 11.95 -4.52 -17.55
CA ALA A 68 12.20 -3.08 -17.45
C ALA A 68 13.71 -2.85 -17.23
N ALA A 69 14.48 -2.97 -18.32
CA ALA A 69 15.90 -2.68 -18.37
C ALA A 69 16.14 -1.19 -18.06
N GLY A 70 16.18 -0.81 -16.79
CA GLY A 70 16.33 0.56 -16.35
C GLY A 70 16.20 0.72 -14.84
N ASP A 71 16.56 1.91 -14.34
CA ASP A 71 16.33 2.28 -12.94
C ASP A 71 14.82 2.37 -12.66
N PRO A 72 14.24 1.54 -11.76
CA PRO A 72 12.82 1.56 -11.45
C PRO A 72 12.36 2.89 -10.83
N LEU A 73 13.30 3.71 -10.33
CA LEU A 73 13.01 5.03 -9.76
C LEU A 73 13.17 6.18 -10.76
N ALA A 74 13.57 5.93 -12.01
CA ALA A 74 13.81 7.01 -12.98
C ALA A 74 12.56 7.88 -13.23
N ALA A 75 11.38 7.25 -13.29
CA ALA A 75 10.10 7.95 -13.43
C ALA A 75 9.76 8.79 -12.19
N TYR A 76 10.10 8.29 -11.00
CA TYR A 76 9.92 9.01 -9.74
C TYR A 76 10.85 10.21 -9.63
N ALA A 77 12.12 10.06 -10.00
CA ALA A 77 13.10 11.15 -10.05
C ALA A 77 12.62 12.26 -10.99
N THR A 78 12.21 11.90 -12.21
CA THR A 78 11.68 12.86 -13.19
C THR A 78 10.43 13.59 -12.67
N PHE A 79 9.53 12.88 -11.99
CA PHE A 79 8.34 13.48 -11.39
C PHE A 79 8.69 14.49 -10.29
N GLN A 80 9.62 14.13 -9.39
CA GLN A 80 10.06 15.02 -8.33
C GLN A 80 10.73 16.29 -8.86
N ASP A 81 11.50 16.18 -9.95
CA ASP A 81 12.15 17.33 -10.56
C ASP A 81 11.11 18.32 -11.16
N GLY A 82 10.01 17.81 -11.71
CA GLY A 82 8.98 18.63 -12.35
C GLY A 82 7.93 19.21 -11.39
N ALA A 83 7.64 18.53 -10.28
CA ALA A 83 6.61 18.92 -9.34
C ALA A 83 6.94 18.49 -7.89
N PRO A 84 8.01 19.04 -7.28
CA PRO A 84 8.50 18.59 -5.96
C PRO A 84 7.49 18.81 -4.81
N TRP A 85 6.45 19.63 -5.03
CA TRP A 85 5.38 19.87 -4.07
C TRP A 85 4.26 18.81 -4.12
N LEU A 86 4.25 17.92 -5.11
CA LEU A 86 3.26 16.84 -5.20
C LEU A 86 3.77 15.60 -4.45
N SER A 87 2.96 15.09 -3.53
CA SER A 87 3.30 13.92 -2.72
C SER A 87 2.90 12.59 -3.36
N ASP A 88 2.09 12.62 -4.42
CA ASP A 88 1.47 11.43 -5.00
C ASP A 88 2.20 11.00 -6.27
N CYS A 89 3.22 10.16 -6.12
CA CYS A 89 3.89 9.46 -7.22
C CYS A 89 3.97 7.95 -6.90
N PRO A 90 2.93 7.16 -7.21
CA PRO A 90 2.97 5.71 -7.03
C PRO A 90 4.12 5.08 -7.81
N VAL A 91 4.95 4.29 -7.13
CA VAL A 91 5.98 3.43 -7.74
C VAL A 91 5.75 2.00 -7.28
N ILE A 92 5.80 1.07 -8.24
CA ILE A 92 5.80 -0.37 -7.96
C ILE A 92 7.24 -0.84 -8.12
N LEU A 93 7.85 -1.33 -7.03
CA LEU A 93 9.21 -1.87 -7.04
C LEU A 93 9.17 -3.38 -7.30
N PRO A 94 10.12 -3.95 -8.07
CA PRO A 94 10.24 -5.38 -8.30
C PRO A 94 10.57 -6.18 -7.02
#